data_AF-A0A2G9G3J7-F1
#
_entry.id   AF-A0A2G9G3J7-F1
#
_cell.length_a   1.000
_cell.length_b   1.000
_cell.length_c   1.000
_cell.angle_alpha   90.00
_cell.angle_beta   90.00
_cell.angle_gamma   90.00
#
_symmetry.space_group_name_H-M   'P 1'
#
loop_
_entity.id
_entity.type
_entity.pdbx_description
1 polymer ?
#
loop_
_entity_poly.entity_id
_entity_poly.type
_entity_poly.pdbx_seq_one_letter_code
_entity_poly.pdbx_strand_id
1 'polypeptide(L)'
;MGRSRGNFNAEEDPSQRSRRKKNASSGENIESITAGQGTSDGKRASYHCNYCTKDMTGRIRIKCAVCSDFDLCIECFSVGAEVHPHKSGHPYRVMDILSFPLICPEWNADEEMLLLEGIEMYGMGNWAEVAEHVGTKSKEVCIEHYRNAYLNSPYFPLPDMTHVVGKNKKELLAMAKEHLEDKKGGKQAN
;
A
#
# COMPACT_ATOMS: atom_id res chain seq x y z
N MET A 1 62.67 -23.00 10.71
CA MET A 1 63.34 -21.99 11.58
C MET A 1 62.37 -21.56 12.69
N GLY A 2 62.82 -20.75 13.66
CA GLY A 2 62.14 -20.54 14.95
C GLY A 2 60.94 -19.58 14.99
N ARG A 3 60.32 -19.49 16.17
CA ARG A 3 59.16 -18.63 16.53
C ARG A 3 59.62 -17.28 17.07
N SER A 4 58.78 -16.23 16.99
CA SER A 4 58.37 -15.39 18.15
C SER A 4 57.44 -14.19 17.78
N ARG A 5 56.93 -13.50 18.82
CA ARG A 5 55.97 -12.38 18.78
C ARG A 5 56.67 -11.00 18.83
N GLY A 6 55.95 -9.92 18.51
CA GLY A 6 56.31 -8.53 18.86
C GLY A 6 55.26 -7.50 18.42
N ASN A 7 54.92 -6.54 19.29
CA ASN A 7 53.91 -5.47 19.06
C ASN A 7 54.18 -4.28 20.01
N PHE A 8 54.33 -3.05 19.51
CA PHE A 8 54.35 -1.82 20.32
C PHE A 8 53.91 -0.57 19.53
N ASN A 9 53.38 0.44 20.24
CA ASN A 9 52.92 1.74 19.75
C ASN A 9 53.79 2.90 20.30
N ALA A 10 53.70 4.08 19.66
CA ALA A 10 53.95 5.42 20.20
C ALA A 10 53.01 6.40 19.42
N GLU A 11 52.24 7.35 19.98
CA GLU A 11 52.53 8.45 20.95
C GLU A 11 53.37 9.56 20.27
N GLU A 12 53.08 10.88 20.31
CA GLU A 12 51.92 11.67 20.76
C GLU A 12 51.97 13.09 20.08
N ASP A 13 51.23 14.11 20.55
CA ASP A 13 51.18 15.51 20.03
C ASP A 13 52.08 16.46 20.94
N PRO A 14 51.95 17.81 21.15
CA PRO A 14 51.08 18.83 20.53
C PRO A 14 51.63 20.27 20.28
N SER A 15 50.81 21.04 19.53
CA SER A 15 50.34 22.42 19.86
C SER A 15 50.89 23.72 19.18
N GLN A 16 49.96 24.68 19.05
CA GLN A 16 50.09 26.17 19.17
C GLN A 16 50.71 27.06 18.06
N ARG A 17 49.90 28.03 17.57
CA ARG A 17 50.31 29.46 17.52
C ARG A 17 49.14 30.47 17.60
N SER A 18 49.37 31.52 18.39
CA SER A 18 48.52 32.70 18.68
C SER A 18 48.68 33.82 17.60
N ARG A 19 47.94 34.96 17.50
CA ARG A 19 46.94 35.69 18.34
C ARG A 19 46.26 36.88 17.58
N ARG A 20 44.96 37.19 17.86
CA ARG A 20 44.27 38.54 17.94
C ARG A 20 44.26 39.51 16.72
N LYS A 21 43.38 40.53 16.53
CA LYS A 21 42.12 41.11 17.14
C LYS A 21 41.67 42.29 16.20
N LYS A 22 40.41 42.64 15.86
CA LYS A 22 39.06 42.02 15.88
C LYS A 22 38.31 42.47 14.59
N ASN A 23 37.42 43.48 14.43
CA ASN A 23 36.53 44.26 15.33
C ASN A 23 35.30 44.90 14.61
N ALA A 24 34.08 44.44 14.94
CA ALA A 24 32.75 45.07 14.69
C ALA A 24 32.25 45.02 13.21
N SER A 25 30.94 44.99 12.92
CA SER A 25 29.73 45.25 13.74
C SER A 25 28.65 44.15 13.64
N SER A 26 27.55 44.32 14.38
CA SER A 26 26.48 43.35 14.67
C SER A 26 25.53 42.98 13.51
N GLY A 27 24.86 41.83 13.65
CA GLY A 27 23.65 41.42 12.93
C GLY A 27 23.13 40.11 13.51
N GLU A 28 21.86 40.05 13.92
CA GLU A 28 21.25 38.92 14.66
C GLU A 28 20.49 37.97 13.72
N ASN A 29 20.52 36.65 13.99
CA ASN A 29 19.38 35.94 14.61
C ASN A 29 19.78 34.49 14.99
N ILE A 30 18.87 33.79 15.68
CA ILE A 30 19.11 32.57 16.46
C ILE A 30 18.73 31.28 15.72
N GLU A 31 19.37 30.22 16.16
CA GLU A 31 19.17 28.79 15.88
C GLU A 31 17.70 28.34 15.78
N SER A 32 17.46 27.29 14.99
CA SER A 32 16.92 26.04 15.56
C SER A 32 17.17 24.85 14.63
N ILE A 33 17.53 23.72 15.24
CA ILE A 33 17.67 22.43 14.55
C ILE A 33 16.32 21.70 14.66
N THR A 34 15.74 21.34 13.52
CA THR A 34 14.84 20.19 13.40
C THR A 34 15.47 19.24 12.37
N ALA A 35 15.91 18.04 12.74
CA ALA A 35 15.12 16.94 13.29
C ALA A 35 13.95 16.64 12.36
N GLY A 36 14.17 15.72 11.42
CA GLY A 36 13.25 15.47 10.31
C GLY A 36 12.07 14.58 10.69
N GLN A 37 10.94 14.82 10.03
CA GLN A 37 9.86 13.85 9.87
C GLN A 37 9.51 13.82 8.39
N GLY A 38 9.93 12.77 7.70
CA GLY A 38 9.44 12.46 6.37
C GLY A 38 8.04 11.87 6.52
N THR A 39 7.01 12.70 6.50
CA THR A 39 5.62 12.23 6.41
C THR A 39 5.41 11.63 5.03
N SER A 40 5.67 10.33 4.91
CA SER A 40 5.23 9.53 3.77
C SER A 40 3.73 9.33 3.88
N ASP A 41 2.96 10.37 3.53
CA ASP A 41 1.53 10.25 3.23
C ASP A 41 1.29 8.96 2.43
N GLY A 42 0.35 8.13 2.89
CA GLY A 42 -0.13 6.93 2.18
C GLY A 42 -0.95 7.32 0.95
N LYS A 43 -0.33 8.00 -0.03
CA LYS A 43 -0.99 8.50 -1.25
C LYS A 43 -1.42 7.32 -2.11
N ARG A 44 -2.66 6.89 -1.94
CA ARG A 44 -3.31 5.78 -2.65
C ARG A 44 -2.96 5.86 -4.14
N ALA A 45 -2.31 4.81 -4.63
CA ALA A 45 -1.65 4.83 -5.93
C ALA A 45 -2.64 5.16 -7.06
N SER A 46 -2.35 6.23 -7.79
CA SER A 46 -3.22 6.72 -8.85
C SER A 46 -2.94 6.03 -10.18
N TYR A 47 -3.99 5.64 -10.90
CA TYR A 47 -3.90 4.91 -12.16
C TYR A 47 -4.82 5.54 -13.21
N HIS A 48 -4.37 5.63 -14.45
CA HIS A 48 -5.13 6.19 -15.57
C HIS A 48 -5.09 5.24 -16.77
N CYS A 49 -6.17 5.20 -17.57
CA CYS A 49 -6.22 4.38 -18.78
C CYS A 49 -5.30 4.96 -19.86
N ASN A 50 -4.31 4.20 -20.34
CA ASN A 50 -3.35 4.70 -21.34
C ASN A 50 -3.97 4.97 -22.73
N TYR A 51 -5.23 4.58 -22.98
CA TYR A 51 -5.97 4.90 -24.21
C TYR A 51 -6.87 6.13 -24.08
N CYS A 52 -7.74 6.19 -23.05
CA CYS A 52 -8.76 7.23 -22.91
C CYS A 52 -8.52 8.23 -21.76
N THR A 53 -7.36 8.17 -21.12
CA THR A 53 -6.90 8.97 -19.94
C THR A 53 -7.85 9.01 -18.73
N LYS A 54 -8.96 8.26 -18.76
CA LYS A 54 -9.91 8.11 -17.65
C LYS A 54 -9.19 7.59 -16.40
N ASP A 55 -9.45 8.23 -15.27
CA ASP A 55 -9.01 7.78 -13.95
C ASP A 55 -9.58 6.39 -13.60
N MET A 56 -8.71 5.56 -13.02
CA MET A 56 -8.96 4.19 -12.56
C MET A 56 -8.49 3.99 -11.11
N THR A 57 -8.12 5.05 -10.40
CA THR A 57 -7.77 5.02 -8.98
C THR A 57 -8.94 4.41 -8.20
N GLY A 58 -8.67 3.35 -7.42
CA GLY A 58 -9.72 2.59 -6.72
C GLY A 58 -10.72 1.86 -7.64
N ARG A 59 -10.32 1.46 -8.86
CA ARG A 59 -11.15 0.68 -9.79
C ARG A 59 -10.38 -0.49 -10.41
N ILE A 60 -11.11 -1.53 -10.83
CA ILE A 60 -10.55 -2.68 -11.55
C ILE A 60 -9.92 -2.19 -12.87
N ARG A 61 -8.66 -2.57 -13.10
CA ARG A 61 -7.88 -2.23 -14.31
C ARG A 61 -7.27 -3.46 -14.96
N ILE A 62 -7.03 -3.39 -16.26
CA ILE A 62 -6.43 -4.46 -17.06
C ILE A 62 -4.98 -4.10 -17.36
N LYS A 63 -4.02 -4.68 -16.62
CA LYS A 63 -2.60 -4.42 -16.82
C LYS A 63 -2.03 -5.35 -17.89
N CYS A 64 -1.36 -4.78 -18.90
CA CYS A 64 -0.63 -5.56 -19.89
C CYS A 64 0.52 -6.34 -19.23
N ALA A 65 0.71 -7.61 -19.56
CA ALA A 65 1.83 -8.42 -19.06
C ALA A 65 3.10 -8.31 -19.92
N VAL A 66 3.03 -7.64 -21.08
CA VAL A 66 4.13 -7.45 -22.05
C VAL A 66 4.66 -6.02 -22.06
N CYS A 67 3.78 -5.03 -21.94
CA CYS A 67 4.14 -3.61 -22.05
C CYS A 67 4.45 -3.04 -20.67
N SER A 68 5.58 -2.34 -20.54
CA SER A 68 5.89 -1.58 -19.34
C SER A 68 4.82 -0.51 -19.10
N ASP A 69 4.39 -0.42 -17.84
CA ASP A 69 3.36 0.46 -17.29
C ASP A 69 2.16 0.80 -18.21
N PHE A 70 1.56 -0.23 -18.81
CA PHE A 70 0.36 -0.08 -19.65
C PHE A 70 -0.87 -0.74 -19.01
N ASP A 71 -1.89 0.06 -18.74
CA ASP A 71 -3.17 -0.31 -18.14
C ASP A 71 -4.36 0.25 -18.95
N LEU A 72 -5.38 -0.57 -19.13
CA LEU A 72 -6.65 -0.18 -19.73
C LEU A 72 -7.80 -0.28 -18.74
N CYS A 73 -8.78 0.61 -18.86
CA CYS A 73 -10.08 0.41 -18.23
C CYS A 73 -10.84 -0.71 -18.96
N ILE A 74 -11.79 -1.34 -18.26
CA ILE A 74 -12.58 -2.47 -18.79
C ILE A 74 -13.25 -2.11 -20.13
N GLU A 75 -13.73 -0.88 -20.29
CA GLU A 75 -14.35 -0.38 -21.54
C GLU A 75 -13.39 -0.35 -22.73
N CYS A 76 -12.16 0.15 -22.53
CA CYS A 76 -11.17 0.22 -23.61
C CYS A 76 -10.59 -1.15 -23.94
N PHE A 77 -10.45 -2.02 -22.92
CA PHE A 77 -10.06 -3.40 -23.14
C PHE A 77 -11.13 -4.19 -23.91
N SER A 78 -12.41 -4.03 -23.58
CA SER A 78 -13.51 -4.79 -24.23
C SER A 78 -13.75 -4.44 -25.71
N VAL A 79 -13.28 -3.27 -26.17
CA VAL A 79 -13.29 -2.88 -27.60
C VAL A 79 -11.95 -3.16 -28.30
N GLY A 80 -10.97 -3.78 -27.63
CA GLY A 80 -9.67 -4.12 -28.21
C GLY A 80 -8.78 -2.91 -28.53
N ALA A 81 -8.80 -1.87 -27.69
CA ALA A 81 -8.05 -0.65 -27.93
C ALA A 81 -6.51 -0.90 -28.00
N GLU A 82 -5.86 -0.39 -29.05
CA GLU A 82 -4.42 -0.52 -29.26
C GLU A 82 -3.72 0.85 -29.29
N VAL A 83 -2.54 0.94 -28.67
CA VAL A 83 -1.65 2.11 -28.71
C VAL A 83 -0.23 1.57 -28.83
N HIS A 84 0.48 1.84 -29.93
CA HIS A 84 1.82 1.28 -30.14
C HIS A 84 2.76 1.61 -28.96
N PRO A 85 3.45 0.62 -28.34
CA PRO A 85 3.65 -0.77 -28.79
C PRO A 85 2.64 -1.81 -28.26
N HIS A 86 1.63 -1.42 -27.48
CA HIS A 86 0.59 -2.35 -27.01
C HIS A 86 -0.28 -2.90 -28.14
N LYS A 87 -0.66 -4.18 -27.99
CA LYS A 87 -1.60 -4.91 -28.84
C LYS A 87 -2.67 -5.58 -27.99
N SER A 88 -3.89 -5.57 -28.49
CA SER A 88 -5.10 -6.14 -27.89
C SER A 88 -4.98 -7.63 -27.55
N GLY A 89 -4.19 -8.37 -28.34
CA GLY A 89 -3.88 -9.78 -28.10
C GLY A 89 -2.72 -10.06 -27.13
N HIS A 90 -2.14 -9.05 -26.48
CA HIS A 90 -1.13 -9.30 -25.45
C HIS A 90 -1.74 -9.99 -24.21
N PRO A 91 -1.02 -10.94 -23.56
CA PRO A 91 -1.43 -11.44 -22.26
C PRO A 91 -1.52 -10.30 -21.24
N TYR A 92 -2.47 -10.41 -20.32
CA TYR A 92 -2.81 -9.37 -19.35
C TYR A 92 -3.06 -9.95 -17.95
N ARG A 93 -3.14 -9.08 -16.96
CA ARG A 93 -3.62 -9.38 -15.61
C ARG A 93 -4.80 -8.48 -15.29
N VAL A 94 -5.85 -9.04 -14.70
CA VAL A 94 -6.91 -8.26 -14.05
C VAL A 94 -6.38 -7.84 -12.69
N MET A 95 -6.26 -6.54 -12.46
CA MET A 95 -5.92 -5.98 -11.16
C MET A 95 -7.22 -5.57 -10.48
N ASP A 96 -7.62 -6.31 -9.46
CA ASP A 96 -8.80 -6.02 -8.64
C ASP A 96 -8.48 -4.99 -7.55
N ILE A 97 -9.52 -4.47 -6.89
CA ILE A 97 -9.45 -3.52 -5.78
C ILE A 97 -9.66 -4.18 -4.41
N LEU A 98 -9.69 -5.52 -4.38
CA LEU A 98 -9.80 -6.33 -3.15
C LEU A 98 -11.01 -6.02 -2.25
N SER A 99 -12.02 -5.33 -2.80
CA SER A 99 -13.22 -4.90 -2.07
C SER A 99 -14.25 -6.02 -1.93
N PHE A 100 -13.84 -7.13 -1.33
CA PHE A 100 -14.68 -8.26 -0.95
C PHE A 100 -14.33 -8.72 0.48
N PRO A 101 -15.30 -9.15 1.30
CA PRO A 101 -15.04 -9.69 2.63
C PRO A 101 -14.11 -10.91 2.60
N LEU A 102 -13.09 -10.93 3.47
CA LEU A 102 -12.10 -12.02 3.51
C LEU A 102 -12.27 -12.92 4.74
N ILE A 103 -11.98 -12.40 5.94
CA ILE A 103 -12.00 -13.16 7.20
C ILE A 103 -13.37 -13.03 7.88
N CYS A 104 -13.95 -11.82 7.90
CA CYS A 104 -15.30 -11.56 8.39
C CYS A 104 -16.09 -10.66 7.43
N PRO A 105 -17.44 -10.66 7.46
CA PRO A 105 -18.28 -9.83 6.59
C PRO A 105 -17.98 -8.32 6.62
N GLU A 106 -17.51 -7.82 7.77
CA GLU A 106 -17.28 -6.40 8.05
C GLU A 106 -15.91 -5.88 7.59
N TRP A 107 -14.98 -6.76 7.21
CA TRP A 107 -13.62 -6.41 6.76
C TRP A 107 -13.34 -6.97 5.36
N ASN A 108 -13.01 -6.08 4.42
CA ASN A 108 -12.64 -6.46 3.07
C ASN A 108 -11.12 -6.66 2.91
N ALA A 109 -10.71 -7.42 1.89
CA ALA A 109 -9.30 -7.80 1.71
C ALA A 109 -8.32 -6.61 1.53
N ASP A 110 -8.76 -5.45 1.05
CA ASP A 110 -7.97 -4.21 1.03
C ASP A 110 -7.71 -3.70 2.47
N GLU A 111 -8.75 -3.70 3.32
CA GLU A 111 -8.66 -3.29 4.73
C GLU A 111 -7.81 -4.26 5.57
N GLU A 112 -7.91 -5.57 5.32
CA GLU A 112 -7.08 -6.59 5.98
C GLU A 112 -5.59 -6.43 5.64
N MET A 113 -5.28 -6.10 4.38
CA MET A 113 -3.90 -5.83 3.96
C MET A 113 -3.36 -4.54 4.58
N LEU A 114 -4.13 -3.45 4.52
CA LEU A 114 -3.75 -2.15 5.11
C LEU A 114 -3.59 -2.23 6.64
N LEU A 115 -4.35 -3.10 7.33
CA LEU A 115 -4.19 -3.32 8.76
C LEU A 115 -2.83 -3.96 9.07
N LEU A 116 -2.43 -4.98 8.32
CA LEU A 116 -1.15 -5.67 8.52
C LEU A 116 0.04 -4.81 8.08
N GLU A 117 -0.07 -4.11 6.95
CA GLU A 117 0.92 -3.11 6.49
C GLU A 117 1.11 -2.00 7.53
N GLY A 118 0.01 -1.45 8.07
CA GLY A 118 0.05 -0.46 9.14
C GLY A 118 0.72 -0.98 10.42
N ILE A 119 0.44 -2.23 10.83
CA ILE A 119 1.09 -2.84 12.01
C ILE A 119 2.59 -3.06 11.79
N GLU A 120 3.01 -3.42 10.56
CA GLU A 120 4.43 -3.55 10.18
C GLU A 120 5.14 -2.18 10.14
N MET A 121 4.49 -1.15 9.57
CA MET A 121 5.06 0.19 9.41
C MET A 121 5.12 1.01 10.71
N TYR A 122 4.04 1.03 11.50
CA TYR A 122 3.91 1.92 12.67
C TYR A 122 4.12 1.21 14.01
N GLY A 123 4.17 -0.12 14.01
CA GLY A 123 4.41 -0.96 15.18
C GLY A 123 3.16 -1.28 15.99
N MET A 124 3.08 -2.54 16.46
CA MET A 124 1.98 -3.02 17.30
C MET A 124 1.86 -2.19 18.59
N GLY A 125 0.70 -1.55 18.78
CA GLY A 125 0.46 -0.61 19.87
C GLY A 125 0.17 0.81 19.41
N ASN A 126 0.70 1.23 18.24
CA ASN A 126 0.50 2.56 17.68
C ASN A 126 -0.82 2.66 16.87
N TRP A 127 -1.92 2.24 17.48
CA TRP A 127 -3.20 2.00 16.80
C TRP A 127 -3.87 3.23 16.20
N ALA A 128 -3.41 4.44 16.54
CA ALA A 128 -3.87 5.67 15.89
C ALA A 128 -3.37 5.76 14.43
N GLU A 129 -2.05 5.65 14.22
CA GLU A 129 -1.45 5.67 12.88
C GLU A 129 -1.90 4.48 12.03
N VAL A 130 -2.05 3.29 12.65
CA VAL A 130 -2.59 2.10 11.98
C VAL A 130 -4.02 2.33 11.48
N ALA A 131 -4.87 3.00 12.26
CA ALA A 131 -6.25 3.31 11.85
C ALA A 131 -6.30 4.39 10.76
N GLU A 132 -5.45 5.40 10.83
CA GLU A 132 -5.33 6.44 9.78
C GLU A 132 -4.86 5.82 8.45
N HIS A 133 -3.90 4.89 8.49
CA HIS A 133 -3.43 4.14 7.32
C HIS A 133 -4.52 3.22 6.72
N VAL A 134 -5.33 2.57 7.55
CA VAL A 134 -6.53 1.80 7.10
C VAL A 134 -7.63 2.72 6.56
N GLY A 135 -7.70 3.98 7.03
CA GLY A 135 -8.54 5.07 6.50
C GLY A 135 -10.07 4.89 6.60
N THR A 136 -10.53 3.73 7.05
CA THR A 136 -11.93 3.28 6.98
C THR A 136 -12.49 2.77 8.32
N LYS A 137 -11.62 2.49 9.30
CA LYS A 137 -11.95 1.94 10.61
C LYS A 137 -11.36 2.82 11.71
N SER A 138 -11.96 2.85 12.90
CA SER A 138 -11.33 3.51 14.07
C SER A 138 -10.27 2.61 14.71
N LYS A 139 -9.38 3.19 15.52
CA LYS A 139 -8.36 2.45 16.27
C LYS A 139 -8.94 1.34 17.15
N GLU A 140 -10.11 1.56 17.75
CA GLU A 140 -10.82 0.57 18.56
C GLU A 140 -11.23 -0.64 17.71
N VAL A 141 -11.75 -0.39 16.50
CA VAL A 141 -12.16 -1.44 15.55
C VAL A 141 -10.95 -2.20 15.02
N CYS A 142 -9.83 -1.52 14.72
CA CYS A 142 -8.57 -2.17 14.35
C CYS A 142 -8.00 -3.06 15.47
N ILE A 143 -8.00 -2.57 16.71
CA ILE A 143 -7.54 -3.33 17.90
C ILE A 143 -8.40 -4.58 18.09
N GLU A 144 -9.73 -4.43 18.09
CA GLU A 144 -10.64 -5.53 18.35
C GLU A 144 -10.60 -6.58 17.24
N HIS A 145 -10.58 -6.16 15.97
CA HIS A 145 -10.45 -7.07 14.85
C HIS A 145 -9.13 -7.83 14.87
N TYR A 146 -7.99 -7.14 15.01
CA TYR A 146 -6.69 -7.81 15.07
C TYR A 146 -6.61 -8.81 16.23
N ARG A 147 -7.13 -8.43 17.41
CA ARG A 147 -7.21 -9.35 18.57
C ARG A 147 -8.08 -10.57 18.27
N ASN A 148 -9.26 -10.38 17.67
CA ASN A 148 -10.24 -11.46 17.49
C ASN A 148 -9.88 -12.37 16.30
N ALA A 149 -9.46 -11.82 15.17
CA ALA A 149 -9.16 -12.55 13.94
C ALA A 149 -7.76 -13.19 13.94
N TYR A 150 -6.75 -12.57 14.56
CA TYR A 150 -5.36 -13.04 14.52
C TYR A 150 -4.87 -13.57 15.88
N LEU A 151 -4.93 -12.77 16.95
CA LEU A 151 -4.36 -13.17 18.25
C LEU A 151 -5.15 -14.30 18.93
N ASN A 152 -6.48 -14.26 18.85
CA ASN A 152 -7.39 -15.27 19.41
C ASN A 152 -7.68 -16.42 18.40
N SER A 153 -6.99 -16.46 17.26
CA SER A 153 -7.21 -17.47 16.23
C SER A 153 -6.87 -18.88 16.72
N PRO A 154 -7.69 -19.90 16.41
CA PRO A 154 -7.32 -21.31 16.65
C PRO A 154 -6.11 -21.76 15.82
N TYR A 155 -5.68 -20.97 14.82
CA TYR A 155 -4.54 -21.22 13.94
C TYR A 155 -3.38 -20.22 14.14
N PHE A 156 -3.32 -19.54 15.29
CA PHE A 156 -2.25 -18.58 15.64
C PHE A 156 -0.84 -19.11 15.25
N PRO A 157 -0.01 -18.32 14.54
CA PRO A 157 -0.12 -16.87 14.30
C PRO A 157 -0.97 -16.46 13.08
N LEU A 158 -1.63 -17.40 12.40
CA LEU A 158 -2.47 -17.11 11.23
C LEU A 158 -3.96 -16.97 11.62
N PRO A 159 -4.76 -16.19 10.89
CA PRO A 159 -6.22 -16.16 11.08
C PRO A 159 -6.87 -17.46 10.61
N ASP A 160 -8.14 -17.67 10.97
CA ASP A 160 -8.91 -18.82 10.48
C ASP A 160 -9.31 -18.64 9.01
N MET A 161 -8.58 -19.31 8.13
CA MET A 161 -8.82 -19.31 6.68
C MET A 161 -9.73 -20.45 6.21
N THR A 162 -10.30 -21.26 7.11
CA THR A 162 -11.21 -22.37 6.74
C THR A 162 -12.56 -21.87 6.23
N HIS A 163 -12.97 -20.67 6.63
CA HIS A 163 -14.26 -20.05 6.33
C HIS A 163 -14.14 -18.66 5.68
N VAL A 164 -13.26 -18.53 4.67
CA VAL A 164 -13.17 -17.28 3.88
C VAL A 164 -14.51 -16.88 3.27
N VAL A 165 -14.89 -15.60 3.39
CA VAL A 165 -16.21 -15.06 3.03
C VAL A 165 -16.33 -14.79 1.51
N GLY A 166 -15.68 -15.63 0.69
CA GLY A 166 -15.65 -15.54 -0.77
C GLY A 166 -16.83 -16.24 -1.44
N LYS A 167 -17.55 -15.53 -2.31
CA LYS A 167 -18.62 -16.11 -3.16
C LYS A 167 -18.02 -17.08 -4.17
N ASN A 168 -18.57 -18.28 -4.27
CA ASN A 168 -18.11 -19.27 -5.23
C ASN A 168 -18.60 -18.97 -6.66
N LYS A 169 -18.04 -19.65 -7.65
CA LYS A 169 -18.37 -19.46 -9.07
C LYS A 169 -19.88 -19.60 -9.38
N LYS A 170 -20.62 -20.43 -8.64
CA LYS A 170 -22.07 -20.62 -8.85
C LYS A 170 -22.86 -19.42 -8.35
N GLU A 171 -22.51 -18.85 -7.19
CA GLU A 171 -23.12 -17.62 -6.67
C GLU A 171 -22.83 -16.42 -7.57
N LEU A 172 -21.57 -16.23 -7.98
CA LEU A 172 -21.19 -15.15 -8.90
C LEU A 172 -21.96 -15.22 -10.23
N LEU A 173 -22.16 -16.43 -10.76
CA LEU A 173 -22.97 -16.68 -11.96
C LEU A 173 -24.50 -16.60 -11.74
N ALA A 174 -24.98 -16.62 -10.49
CA ALA A 174 -26.39 -16.39 -10.16
C ALA A 174 -26.67 -14.88 -10.12
N MET A 175 -25.89 -14.14 -9.33
CA MET A 175 -26.05 -12.67 -9.21
C MET A 175 -25.86 -11.96 -10.56
N ALA A 176 -24.97 -12.46 -11.42
CA ALA A 176 -24.80 -11.95 -12.78
C ALA A 176 -26.02 -12.16 -13.70
N LYS A 177 -26.93 -13.10 -13.40
CA LYS A 177 -28.18 -13.32 -14.15
C LYS A 177 -29.30 -12.44 -13.65
N GLU A 178 -29.48 -12.36 -12.33
CA GLU A 178 -30.47 -11.50 -11.66
C GLU A 178 -30.37 -10.06 -12.19
N HIS A 179 -29.14 -9.52 -12.21
CA HIS A 179 -28.83 -8.18 -12.73
C HIS A 179 -29.09 -7.96 -14.25
N LEU A 180 -29.28 -9.04 -15.02
CA LEU A 180 -29.67 -8.99 -16.44
C LEU A 180 -31.19 -9.18 -16.64
N GLU A 181 -31.90 -9.73 -15.65
CA GLU A 181 -33.34 -9.95 -15.68
C GLU A 181 -34.09 -8.69 -15.22
N ASP A 182 -33.61 -8.01 -14.18
CA ASP A 182 -34.09 -6.67 -13.78
C ASP A 182 -34.03 -5.66 -14.94
N LYS A 183 -32.92 -5.69 -15.71
CA LYS A 183 -32.70 -4.84 -16.88
C LYS A 183 -33.60 -5.17 -18.08
N LYS A 184 -34.32 -6.30 -18.06
CA LYS A 184 -35.38 -6.62 -19.04
C LYS A 184 -36.75 -6.14 -18.57
N GLY A 185 -37.05 -6.26 -17.27
CA GLY A 185 -38.31 -5.79 -16.69
C GLY A 185 -38.53 -4.29 -16.90
N GLY A 186 -37.49 -3.47 -16.69
CA GLY A 186 -37.54 -2.02 -16.86
C GLY A 186 -37.74 -1.47 -18.29
N LYS A 187 -38.07 -2.32 -19.29
CA LYS A 187 -38.26 -1.91 -20.69
C LYS A 187 -39.67 -2.11 -21.25
N GLN A 188 -40.67 -2.40 -20.41
CA GLN A 188 -42.07 -2.62 -20.83
C GLN A 188 -43.07 -1.59 -20.26
N ALA A 189 -42.60 -0.42 -19.83
CA ALA A 189 -43.43 0.63 -19.23
C ALA A 189 -43.20 2.01 -19.87
N ASN A 190 -43.61 2.15 -21.15
CA ASN A 190 -43.88 3.42 -21.82
C ASN A 190 -44.73 3.18 -23.08
#